data_AF-A0A9E5FR96-F1
#
_entry.id   AF-A0A9E5FR96-F1
#
_cell.length_a   1.000
_cell.length_b   1.000
_cell.length_c   1.000
_cell.angle_alpha   90.00
_cell.angle_beta   90.00
_cell.angle_gamma   90.00
#
_symmetry.space_group_name_H-M   'P 1'
#
loop_
_entity.id
_entity.type
_entity.pdbx_description
1 polymer ?
#
loop_
_entity_poly.entity_id
_entity_poly.type
_entity_poly.pdbx_seq_one_letter_code
_entity_poly.pdbx_strand_id
1 'polypeptide(L)'
;GAISVALTPKGFAVIEQQKGFNNTEGKSAFVAMWFDKQVQDAYELGIKEAIKASGYSAIRIDEVHHHHRIEDQILRAIREAHFVVADLTGNRGGVYFEAGFAMALNKPVIWCCHEDHFKDVHFDVNHYHIIVWSSIHELKERLTNKLLALFGHQRASTFASTPM
;
A
#
# COMPACT_ATOMS: atom_id res chain seq x y z
N GLY A 1 -20.22 38.60 -14.79
CA GLY A 1 -21.07 37.49 -15.27
C GLY A 1 -20.47 36.19 -14.80
N ALA A 2 -21.27 35.27 -14.28
CA ALA A 2 -20.77 33.97 -13.83
C ALA A 2 -20.54 33.07 -15.04
N ILE A 3 -19.34 32.47 -15.13
CA ILE A 3 -19.03 31.45 -16.11
C ILE A 3 -19.37 30.10 -15.46
N SER A 4 -20.27 29.34 -16.07
CA SER A 4 -20.48 27.94 -15.69
C SER A 4 -19.61 27.05 -16.55
N VAL A 5 -19.01 26.04 -15.93
CA VAL A 5 -18.22 25.03 -16.61
C VAL A 5 -18.76 23.67 -16.17
N ALA A 6 -18.88 22.75 -17.12
CA ALA A 6 -19.29 21.37 -16.88
C ALA A 6 -18.32 20.42 -17.60
N LEU A 7 -18.12 19.24 -17.02
CA LEU A 7 -17.32 18.18 -17.63
C LEU A 7 -18.07 17.56 -18.81
N THR A 8 -17.35 17.30 -19.89
CA THR A 8 -17.90 16.55 -21.02
C THR A 8 -18.03 15.07 -20.65
N PRO A 9 -18.91 14.29 -21.32
CA PRO A 9 -19.01 12.85 -21.10
C PRO A 9 -17.68 12.09 -21.28
N LYS A 10 -16.83 12.52 -22.23
CA LYS A 10 -15.46 11.99 -22.39
C LYS A 10 -14.57 12.34 -21.21
N GLY A 11 -14.68 13.57 -20.68
CA GLY A 11 -13.99 13.98 -19.45
C GLY A 11 -14.44 13.15 -18.24
N PHE A 12 -15.74 12.86 -18.14
CA PHE A 12 -16.28 11.95 -17.13
C PHE A 12 -15.72 10.53 -17.25
N ALA A 13 -15.63 9.98 -18.46
CA ALA A 13 -15.06 8.64 -18.68
C ALA A 13 -13.58 8.53 -18.29
N VAL A 14 -12.78 9.59 -18.52
CA VAL A 14 -11.38 9.66 -18.05
C VAL A 14 -11.32 9.64 -16.52
N ILE A 15 -12.20 10.40 -15.86
CA ILE A 15 -12.31 10.40 -14.40
C ILE A 15 -12.72 9.00 -13.90
N GLU A 16 -13.64 8.32 -14.56
CA GLU A 16 -14.06 6.96 -14.17
C GLU A 16 -12.97 5.91 -14.35
N GLN A 17 -12.17 5.97 -15.42
CA GLN A 17 -10.99 5.10 -15.56
C GLN A 17 -9.96 5.34 -14.45
N GLN A 18 -9.83 6.59 -13.98
CA GLN A 18 -8.96 6.92 -12.84
C GLN A 18 -9.58 6.51 -11.49
N LYS A 19 -10.91 6.41 -11.40
CA LYS A 19 -11.62 5.94 -10.19
C LYS A 19 -11.46 4.45 -9.90
N GLY A 20 -10.82 3.65 -10.76
CA GLY A 20 -10.54 2.23 -10.49
C GLY A 20 -9.75 1.97 -9.19
N PHE A 21 -9.12 3.01 -8.63
CA PHE A 21 -8.44 3.00 -7.33
C PHE A 21 -9.31 3.43 -6.13
N ASN A 22 -10.51 4.00 -6.37
CA ASN A 22 -11.23 4.82 -5.38
C ASN A 22 -12.36 4.09 -4.64
N ASN A 23 -12.48 2.77 -4.71
CA ASN A 23 -13.62 2.09 -4.07
C ASN A 23 -13.41 1.73 -2.58
N THR A 24 -12.46 2.36 -1.90
CA THR A 24 -12.31 2.23 -0.44
C THR A 24 -12.08 3.59 0.18
N GLU A 25 -13.11 4.16 0.80
CA GLU A 25 -13.01 5.35 1.66
C GLU A 25 -11.92 5.15 2.72
N GLY A 26 -10.69 5.62 2.47
CA GLY A 26 -9.58 5.59 3.44
C GLY A 26 -9.12 4.21 3.92
N LYS A 27 -9.52 3.11 3.26
CA LYS A 27 -9.20 1.72 3.67
C LYS A 27 -8.18 1.03 2.76
N SER A 28 -7.45 1.76 1.94
CA SER A 28 -6.38 1.19 1.11
C SER A 28 -5.01 1.29 1.78
N ALA A 29 -4.13 0.34 1.50
CA ALA A 29 -2.73 0.34 1.88
C ALA A 29 -1.87 0.10 0.64
N PHE A 30 -0.87 0.94 0.41
CA PHE A 30 0.06 0.74 -0.70
C PHE A 30 1.16 -0.23 -0.28
N VAL A 31 1.53 -1.15 -1.17
CA VAL A 31 2.59 -2.13 -0.95
C VAL A 31 3.73 -1.85 -1.91
N ALA A 32 4.81 -1.31 -1.36
CA ALA A 32 6.09 -1.11 -2.03
C ALA A 32 6.93 -2.36 -1.81
N MET A 33 7.19 -3.15 -2.86
CA MET A 33 7.98 -4.37 -2.74
C MET A 33 8.60 -4.80 -4.07
N TRP A 34 9.58 -5.70 -4.01
CA TRP A 34 10.14 -6.32 -5.21
C TRP A 34 9.08 -7.14 -5.98
N PHE A 35 9.02 -6.96 -7.30
CA PHE A 35 8.13 -7.69 -8.21
C PHE A 35 8.86 -8.87 -8.88
N ASP A 36 9.22 -9.88 -8.08
CA ASP A 36 9.79 -11.14 -8.58
C ASP A 36 8.95 -12.33 -8.12
N LYS A 37 8.96 -13.40 -8.92
CA LYS A 37 8.21 -14.62 -8.62
C LYS A 37 8.58 -15.21 -7.25
N GLN A 38 9.84 -15.03 -6.82
CA GLN A 38 10.33 -15.55 -5.54
C GLN A 38 9.66 -14.91 -4.32
N VAL A 39 9.19 -13.67 -4.45
CA VAL A 39 8.52 -12.94 -3.35
C VAL A 39 7.01 -12.86 -3.54
N GLN A 40 6.47 -13.54 -4.55
CA GLN A 40 5.04 -13.52 -4.85
C GLN A 40 4.20 -14.13 -3.72
N ASP A 41 4.66 -15.22 -3.09
CA ASP A 41 3.94 -15.84 -1.98
C ASP A 41 3.99 -14.96 -0.72
N ALA A 42 5.12 -14.27 -0.49
CA ALA A 42 5.21 -13.29 0.59
C ALA A 42 4.20 -12.15 0.42
N TYR A 43 3.93 -11.73 -0.82
CA TYR A 43 2.85 -10.80 -1.13
C TYR A 43 1.46 -11.39 -0.89
N GLU A 44 1.10 -12.46 -1.62
CA GLU A 44 -0.27 -12.95 -1.68
C GLU A 44 -0.71 -13.59 -0.36
N LEU A 45 0.16 -14.34 0.30
CA LEU A 45 -0.17 -15.10 1.51
C LEU A 45 0.26 -14.38 2.80
N GLY A 46 1.22 -13.47 2.70
CA GLY A 46 1.75 -12.70 3.82
C GLY A 46 1.15 -11.30 3.92
N ILE A 47 1.69 -10.37 3.12
CA ILE A 47 1.42 -8.93 3.21
C ILE A 47 -0.07 -8.63 2.95
N LYS A 48 -0.61 -9.13 1.83
CA LYS A 48 -1.99 -8.88 1.41
C LYS A 48 -3.00 -9.42 2.42
N GLU A 49 -2.76 -10.62 2.94
CA GLU A 49 -3.63 -11.22 3.95
C GLU A 49 -3.53 -10.53 5.31
N ALA A 50 -2.37 -10.00 5.69
CA ALA A 50 -2.21 -9.21 6.92
C ALA A 50 -2.95 -7.86 6.84
N ILE A 51 -2.85 -7.18 5.70
CA ILE A 51 -3.57 -5.93 5.42
C ILE A 51 -5.08 -6.19 5.45
N LYS A 52 -5.54 -7.26 4.81
CA LYS A 52 -6.94 -7.69 4.80
C LYS A 52 -7.46 -8.04 6.18
N ALA A 53 -6.70 -8.80 6.96
CA ALA A 53 -7.05 -9.15 8.34
C ALA A 53 -7.18 -7.91 9.25
N SER A 54 -6.50 -6.82 8.89
CA SER A 54 -6.56 -5.54 9.60
C SER A 54 -7.70 -4.62 9.12
N GLY A 55 -8.54 -5.07 8.16
CA GLY A 55 -9.68 -4.32 7.64
C GLY A 55 -9.37 -3.38 6.48
N TYR A 56 -8.21 -3.54 5.84
CA TYR A 56 -7.75 -2.71 4.72
C TYR A 56 -7.63 -3.53 3.42
N SER A 57 -7.46 -2.85 2.28
CA SER A 57 -7.22 -3.46 0.97
C SER A 57 -5.84 -3.10 0.46
N ALA A 58 -5.05 -4.11 0.07
CA ALA A 58 -3.71 -3.90 -0.47
C ALA A 58 -3.76 -3.45 -1.92
N ILE A 59 -2.97 -2.43 -2.25
CA ILE A 59 -2.71 -1.94 -3.61
C ILE A 59 -1.22 -2.13 -3.88
N ARG A 60 -0.89 -2.91 -4.90
CA ARG A 60 0.46 -3.05 -5.45
C ARG A 60 0.40 -2.72 -6.93
N ILE A 61 1.24 -1.81 -7.38
CA ILE A 61 1.35 -1.47 -8.80
C ILE A 61 2.55 -2.23 -9.37
N ASP A 62 2.35 -2.85 -10.53
CA ASP A 62 3.37 -3.60 -11.26
C ASP A 62 3.95 -2.71 -12.38
N GLU A 63 5.27 -2.74 -12.54
CA GLU A 63 6.03 -1.92 -13.51
C GLU A 63 5.88 -2.41 -14.97
N VAL A 64 5.23 -3.55 -15.22
CA VAL A 64 5.30 -4.26 -16.52
C VAL A 64 4.60 -3.52 -17.69
N HIS A 65 3.81 -2.45 -17.48
CA HIS A 65 3.09 -1.78 -18.57
C HIS A 65 3.09 -0.23 -18.53
N HIS A 66 3.99 0.37 -19.33
CA HIS A 66 4.04 1.77 -19.84
C HIS A 66 4.77 2.84 -18.97
N HIS A 67 6.05 3.05 -19.32
CA HIS A 67 7.10 3.88 -18.68
C HIS A 67 6.86 5.39 -18.49
N HIS A 68 5.66 5.91 -18.76
CA HIS A 68 5.35 7.33 -18.51
C HIS A 68 4.03 7.55 -17.77
N ARG A 69 3.34 6.47 -17.36
CA ARG A 69 2.08 6.54 -16.60
C ARG A 69 2.13 5.76 -15.31
N ILE A 70 3.16 4.96 -15.08
CA ILE A 70 3.27 4.12 -13.89
C ILE A 70 3.70 4.97 -12.69
N GLU A 71 4.66 5.88 -12.85
CA GLU A 71 5.14 6.71 -11.75
C GLU A 71 4.01 7.57 -11.16
N ASP A 72 3.22 8.23 -12.01
CA ASP A 72 2.06 9.01 -11.58
C ASP A 72 1.02 8.16 -10.84
N GLN A 73 0.82 6.91 -11.28
CA GLN A 73 -0.09 5.98 -10.62
C GLN A 73 0.45 5.54 -9.25
N ILE A 74 1.75 5.27 -9.13
CA ILE A 74 2.43 4.96 -7.86
C ILE A 74 2.28 6.12 -6.88
N LEU A 75 2.69 7.32 -7.29
CA LEU A 75 2.62 8.51 -6.43
C LEU A 75 1.17 8.81 -6.03
N ARG A 76 0.23 8.64 -6.96
CA ARG A 76 -1.20 8.78 -6.65
C ARG A 76 -1.68 7.73 -5.66
N ALA A 77 -1.36 6.46 -5.88
CA ALA A 77 -1.77 5.36 -5.00
C ALA A 77 -1.19 5.54 -3.59
N ILE A 78 0.06 6.00 -3.48
CA ILE A 78 0.67 6.36 -2.19
C ILE A 78 -0.09 7.52 -1.54
N ARG A 79 -0.40 8.59 -2.29
CA ARG A 79 -1.19 9.73 -1.79
C ARG A 79 -2.56 9.33 -1.25
N GLU A 80 -3.20 8.37 -1.88
CA GLU A 80 -4.55 7.90 -1.53
C GLU A 80 -4.54 6.83 -0.42
N ALA A 81 -3.45 6.08 -0.26
CA ALA A 81 -3.32 5.03 0.75
C ALA A 81 -3.33 5.58 2.18
N HIS A 82 -3.92 4.82 3.12
CA HIS A 82 -3.90 5.13 4.55
C HIS A 82 -2.50 4.96 5.16
N PHE A 83 -1.77 3.95 4.70
CA PHE A 83 -0.39 3.65 5.10
C PHE A 83 0.32 2.91 3.96
N VAL A 84 1.64 2.78 4.11
CA VAL A 84 2.49 2.01 3.20
C VAL A 84 3.13 0.84 3.93
N VAL A 85 3.12 -0.34 3.31
CA VAL A 85 3.98 -1.46 3.68
C VAL A 85 5.15 -1.48 2.71
N ALA A 86 6.37 -1.36 3.22
CA ALA A 86 7.60 -1.36 2.44
C ALA A 86 8.39 -2.63 2.74
N ASP A 87 8.41 -3.57 1.80
CA ASP A 87 9.23 -4.78 1.88
C ASP A 87 10.59 -4.57 1.21
N LEU A 88 11.64 -4.58 2.01
CA LEU A 88 13.01 -4.28 1.60
C LEU A 88 13.75 -5.50 1.02
N THR A 89 13.07 -6.64 0.86
CA THR A 89 13.67 -7.85 0.29
C THR A 89 14.17 -7.55 -1.13
N GLY A 90 15.43 -7.90 -1.40
CA GLY A 90 16.09 -7.58 -2.67
C GLY A 90 16.67 -6.16 -2.76
N ASN A 91 16.60 -5.35 -1.69
CA ASN A 91 17.23 -4.02 -1.57
C ASN A 91 16.93 -3.09 -2.76
N ARG A 92 15.66 -2.96 -3.12
CA ARG A 92 15.22 -2.24 -4.34
C ARG A 92 15.13 -0.73 -4.09
N GLY A 93 15.86 0.06 -4.87
CA GLY A 93 15.85 1.54 -4.77
C GLY A 93 14.45 2.16 -4.89
N GLY A 94 13.58 1.60 -5.74
CA GLY A 94 12.19 2.05 -5.89
C GLY A 94 11.39 1.97 -4.58
N VAL A 95 11.57 0.91 -3.79
CA VAL A 95 10.87 0.74 -2.51
C VAL A 95 11.27 1.83 -1.51
N TYR A 96 12.56 2.19 -1.44
CA TYR A 96 13.03 3.29 -0.59
C TYR A 96 12.47 4.64 -1.04
N PHE A 97 12.40 4.87 -2.36
CA PHE A 97 11.83 6.10 -2.91
C PHE A 97 10.34 6.23 -2.56
N GLU A 98 9.56 5.17 -2.77
CA GLU A 98 8.13 5.13 -2.46
C GLU A 98 7.87 5.33 -0.96
N ALA A 99 8.66 4.67 -0.10
CA ALA A 99 8.58 4.84 1.34
C ALA A 99 8.95 6.27 1.77
N GLY A 100 10.03 6.84 1.22
CA GLY A 100 10.44 8.22 1.48
C GLY A 100 9.37 9.23 1.06
N PHE A 101 8.72 9.00 -0.09
CA PHE A 101 7.60 9.83 -0.54
C PHE A 101 6.39 9.72 0.40
N ALA A 102 6.05 8.52 0.86
CA ALA A 102 4.99 8.31 1.85
C ALA A 102 5.29 9.05 3.17
N MET A 103 6.54 8.99 3.63
CA MET A 103 6.99 9.71 4.83
C MET A 103 6.87 11.22 4.66
N ALA A 104 7.25 11.76 3.51
CA ALA A 104 7.09 13.19 3.21
C ALA A 104 5.62 13.65 3.24
N LEU A 105 4.68 12.74 3.02
CA LEU A 105 3.23 12.97 3.13
C LEU A 105 2.67 12.66 4.53
N ASN A 106 3.52 12.42 5.54
CA ASN A 106 3.13 11.99 6.89
C ASN A 106 2.28 10.71 6.93
N LYS A 107 2.48 9.80 5.96
CA LYS A 107 1.83 8.49 5.98
C LYS A 107 2.68 7.50 6.77
N PRO A 108 2.08 6.68 7.64
CA PRO A 108 2.81 5.62 8.32
C PRO A 108 3.44 4.65 7.32
N VAL A 109 4.70 4.33 7.53
CA VAL A 109 5.42 3.29 6.78
C VAL A 109 5.72 2.13 7.72
N ILE A 110 5.28 0.94 7.34
CA ILE A 110 5.57 -0.31 8.04
C ILE A 110 6.62 -1.06 7.22
N TRP A 111 7.79 -1.22 7.80
CA TRP A 111 8.93 -1.84 7.15
C TRP A 111 8.96 -3.34 7.44
N CYS A 112 9.23 -4.14 6.41
CA CYS A 112 9.54 -5.56 6.57
C CYS A 112 10.67 -5.98 5.63
N CYS A 113 11.35 -7.08 5.95
CA CYS A 113 12.42 -7.62 5.11
C CYS A 113 12.63 -9.10 5.42
N HIS A 114 12.80 -9.93 4.39
CA HIS A 114 13.26 -11.30 4.58
C HIS A 114 14.65 -11.30 5.24
N GLU A 115 14.88 -12.19 6.20
CA GLU A 115 16.11 -12.25 6.98
C GLU A 115 17.38 -12.39 6.13
N ASP A 116 17.33 -13.20 5.07
CA ASP A 116 18.45 -13.37 4.12
C ASP A 116 18.94 -12.07 3.46
N HIS A 117 18.06 -11.07 3.34
CA HIS A 117 18.36 -9.78 2.73
C HIS A 117 18.56 -8.67 3.77
N PHE A 118 18.31 -8.94 5.05
CA PHE A 118 18.28 -7.91 6.10
C PHE A 118 19.64 -7.24 6.30
N LYS A 119 20.74 -8.00 6.16
CA LYS A 119 22.11 -7.47 6.25
C LYS A 119 22.44 -6.42 5.18
N ASP A 120 21.72 -6.43 4.06
CA ASP A 120 21.96 -5.57 2.91
C ASP A 120 21.06 -4.32 2.94
N VAL A 121 20.19 -4.19 3.96
CA VAL A 121 19.32 -3.03 4.14
C VAL A 121 20.15 -1.76 4.36
N HIS A 122 19.78 -0.68 3.69
CA HIS A 122 20.50 0.59 3.76
C HIS A 122 20.41 1.23 5.15
N PHE A 123 21.50 1.85 5.61
CA PHE A 123 21.57 2.38 6.98
C PHE A 123 20.54 3.48 7.28
N ASP A 124 20.06 4.19 6.25
CA ASP A 124 19.05 5.25 6.36
C ASP A 124 17.71 4.77 6.94
N VAL A 125 17.44 3.47 6.99
CA VAL A 125 16.21 2.93 7.58
C VAL A 125 16.44 2.05 8.81
N ASN A 126 17.69 1.87 9.24
CA ASN A 126 18.04 0.97 10.35
C ASN A 126 17.54 1.46 11.72
N HIS A 127 17.21 2.76 11.86
CA HIS A 127 16.58 3.28 13.07
C HIS A 127 15.07 3.00 13.15
N TYR A 128 14.45 2.55 12.05
CA TYR A 128 13.06 2.12 12.07
C TYR A 128 12.93 0.69 12.57
N HIS A 129 11.78 0.40 13.16
CA HIS A 129 11.43 -0.97 13.51
C HIS A 129 11.04 -1.77 12.25
N ILE A 130 12.02 -2.52 11.72
CA ILE A 130 11.84 -3.42 10.58
C ILE A 130 11.34 -4.77 11.09
N ILE A 131 10.23 -5.26 10.55
CA ILE A 131 9.76 -6.63 10.76
C ILE A 131 10.67 -7.55 9.95
N VAL A 132 11.64 -8.17 10.61
CA VAL A 132 12.44 -9.25 10.01
C VAL A 132 11.63 -10.53 10.07
N TRP A 133 11.55 -11.23 8.95
CA TRP A 133 10.76 -12.46 8.82
C TRP A 133 11.55 -13.55 8.09
N SER A 134 11.29 -14.79 8.51
CA SER A 134 11.89 -16.03 7.96
C SER A 134 10.87 -16.92 7.26
N SER A 135 9.58 -16.68 7.53
CA SER A 135 8.46 -17.42 6.94
C SER A 135 7.27 -16.50 6.66
N ILE A 136 6.45 -16.89 5.69
CA ILE A 136 5.23 -16.16 5.32
C ILE A 136 4.24 -16.11 6.50
N HIS A 137 4.16 -17.18 7.30
CA HIS A 137 3.33 -17.20 8.50
C HIS A 137 3.75 -16.11 9.50
N GLU A 138 5.05 -16.04 9.82
CA GLU A 138 5.61 -15.02 10.71
C GLU A 138 5.38 -13.61 10.16
N LEU A 139 5.62 -13.40 8.86
CA LEU A 139 5.37 -12.13 8.18
C LEU A 139 3.91 -11.71 8.37
N LYS A 140 2.96 -12.59 8.06
CA LYS A 140 1.52 -12.32 8.20
C LYS A 140 1.16 -11.95 9.63
N GLU A 141 1.59 -12.77 10.59
CA GLU A 141 1.26 -12.60 12.01
C GLU A 141 1.81 -11.27 12.55
N ARG A 142 3.11 -11.03 12.40
CA ARG A 142 3.77 -9.83 12.90
C ARG A 142 3.24 -8.56 12.25
N LEU A 143 3.01 -8.59 10.94
CA LEU A 143 2.45 -7.46 10.22
C LEU A 143 1.03 -7.17 10.66
N THR A 144 0.18 -8.19 10.81
CA THR A 144 -1.20 -8.03 11.32
C THR A 144 -1.18 -7.39 12.71
N ASN A 145 -0.37 -7.93 13.63
CA ASN A 145 -0.24 -7.39 14.98
C ASN A 145 0.21 -5.93 14.99
N LYS A 146 1.18 -5.58 14.13
CA LYS A 146 1.66 -4.20 13.99
C LYS A 146 0.57 -3.26 13.47
N LEU A 147 -0.17 -3.68 12.44
CA LEU A 147 -1.26 -2.88 11.85
C LEU A 147 -2.41 -2.67 12.83
N LEU A 148 -2.82 -3.72 13.55
CA LEU A 148 -3.84 -3.62 14.60
C LEU A 148 -3.40 -2.74 15.77
N ALA A 149 -2.11 -2.76 16.15
CA ALA A 149 -1.58 -1.89 17.19
C ALA A 149 -1.55 -0.41 16.77
N LEU A 150 -1.29 -0.12 15.50
CA LEU A 150 -1.22 1.26 14.98
C LEU A 150 -2.61 1.85 14.70
N PHE A 151 -3.54 1.04 14.19
CA PHE A 151 -4.80 1.55 13.62
C PHE A 151 -6.05 1.02 14.31
N GLY A 152 -5.92 0.05 15.23
CA GLY A 152 -7.04 -0.64 15.85
C GLY A 152 -7.81 -1.53 14.87
N HIS A 153 -8.92 -2.12 15.33
CA HIS A 153 -9.89 -2.75 14.44
C HIS A 153 -10.77 -1.67 13.82
N GLN A 154 -10.67 -1.46 12.51
CA GLN A 154 -11.71 -0.75 11.77
C GLN A 154 -12.96 -1.63 11.76
N ARG A 155 -13.90 -1.37 12.68
CA ARG A 155 -15.22 -2.03 12.66
C ARG A 155 -15.86 -1.75 11.30
N ALA A 156 -16.33 -2.80 10.63
CA ALA A 156 -17.25 -2.62 9.52
C ALA A 156 -18.44 -1.79 10.05
N SER A 157 -18.67 -0.63 9.44
CA SER A 157 -19.86 0.16 9.69
C SER A 157 -21.07 -0.67 9.26
N THR A 158 -21.69 -1.36 10.22
CA THR A 158 -22.99 -1.99 10.04
C THR A 158 -23.97 -0.86 9.73
N PHE A 159 -24.31 -0.69 8.46
CA PHE A 159 -25.47 0.12 8.09
C PHE A 159 -26.70 -0.56 8.70
N ALA A 160 -27.18 -0.02 9.81
CA ALA A 160 -28.50 -0.34 10.31
C ALA A 160 -29.51 0.27 9.33
N SER A 161 -30.01 -0.55 8.40
CA SER A 161 -31.23 -0.26 7.69
C SER A 161 -32.39 -0.33 8.68
N THR A 162 -32.84 0.83 9.16
CA THR A 162 -34.13 0.94 9.84
C THR A 162 -35.24 0.67 8.82
N PRO A 163 -36.14 -0.31 9.03
CA PRO A 163 -37.32 -0.44 8.19
C PRO A 163 -38.30 0.70 8.52
N MET A 164 -38.85 1.34 7.49
CA MET A 164 -40.16 2.02 7.59
C MET A 164 -41.27 0.98 7.48
#